data_AF-A0A959DHY2-F1
#
_entry.id   AF-A0A959DHY2-F1
#
_cell.length_a   1.000
_cell.length_b   1.000
_cell.length_c   1.000
_cell.angle_alpha   90.00
_cell.angle_beta   90.00
_cell.angle_gamma   90.00
#
_symmetry.space_group_name_H-M   'P 1'
#
loop_
_entity.id
_entity.type
_entity.pdbx_description
1 polymer ?
#
loop_
_entity_poly.entity_id
_entity_poly.type
_entity_poly.pdbx_seq_one_letter_code
_entity_poly.pdbx_strand_id
1 'polypeptide(L)'
;MEKLLKDILDELIKLNAQVAVGKPITSASSSPTLAPEQLAGQWKHPDWSVFFDGFHFLEVRWPNGGQACGAWFIDGGSVILSYVYKGEARRNTFIIEVLESGEERLKIRDISNNKVEVLERVKDGEWG
;
A
#
# COMPACT_ATOMS: atom_id res chain seq x y z
N MET A 1 11.03 -8.19 1.55
CA MET A 1 10.48 -7.09 0.71
C MET A 1 9.01 -7.35 0.39
N GLU A 2 8.67 -8.52 -0.15
CA GLU A 2 7.26 -8.92 -0.43
C GLU A 2 6.34 -8.84 0.80
N LYS A 3 6.81 -9.24 2.00
CA LYS A 3 6.00 -9.18 3.23
C LYS A 3 5.57 -7.76 3.64
N LEU A 4 6.50 -6.79 3.62
CA LEU A 4 6.18 -5.38 3.91
C LEU A 4 5.12 -4.83 2.96
N LEU A 5 5.25 -5.14 1.66
CA LEU A 5 4.25 -4.77 0.67
C LEU A 5 2.91 -5.40 1.02
N LYS A 6 2.84 -6.73 1.18
CA LYS A 6 1.62 -7.45 1.57
C LYS A 6 0.95 -6.89 2.83
N ASP A 7 1.71 -6.52 3.84
CA ASP A 7 1.13 -5.97 5.07
C ASP A 7 0.64 -4.51 4.90
N ILE A 8 1.35 -3.68 4.13
CA ILE A 8 0.86 -2.34 3.74
C ILE A 8 -0.44 -2.48 2.93
N LEU A 9 -0.51 -3.49 2.06
CA LEU A 9 -1.69 -3.79 1.23
C LEU A 9 -2.90 -4.20 2.05
N ASP A 10 -2.72 -5.03 3.08
CA ASP A 10 -3.79 -5.41 4.00
C ASP A 10 -4.43 -4.18 4.68
N GLU A 11 -3.60 -3.24 5.12
CA GLU A 11 -4.11 -2.00 5.75
C GLU A 11 -4.77 -1.07 4.74
N LEU A 12 -4.25 -0.98 3.51
CA LEU A 12 -4.89 -0.23 2.41
C LEU A 12 -6.29 -0.75 2.12
N ILE A 13 -6.49 -2.06 2.12
CA ILE A 13 -7.81 -2.67 1.92
C ILE A 13 -8.73 -2.42 3.10
N LYS A 14 -8.26 -2.56 4.34
CA LYS A 14 -9.07 -2.24 5.53
C LYS A 14 -9.56 -0.80 5.50
N LEU A 15 -8.70 0.14 5.11
CA LEU A 15 -9.06 1.55 4.99
C LEU A 15 -10.06 1.78 3.85
N ASN A 16 -9.85 1.15 2.69
CA ASN A 16 -10.78 1.25 1.57
C ASN A 16 -12.17 0.64 1.88
N ALA A 17 -12.19 -0.50 2.57
CA ALA A 17 -13.42 -1.16 3.03
C ALA A 17 -14.19 -0.27 4.02
N GLN A 18 -13.50 0.42 4.94
CA GLN A 18 -14.13 1.39 5.84
C GLN A 18 -14.73 2.59 5.09
N VAL A 19 -14.07 3.07 4.03
CA VAL A 19 -14.61 4.14 3.16
C VAL A 19 -15.87 3.68 2.41
N ALA A 20 -15.94 2.40 1.99
CA ALA A 20 -17.10 1.82 1.34
C ALA A 20 -18.32 1.65 2.27
N VAL A 21 -18.09 1.37 3.57
CA VAL A 21 -19.17 1.19 4.58
C VAL A 21 -19.83 2.53 4.97
N GLY A 22 -19.17 3.67 4.73
CA GLY A 22 -19.65 5.00 5.11
C GLY A 22 -20.52 5.74 4.08
N LYS A 23 -20.73 5.21 2.88
CA LYS A 23 -21.56 5.86 1.84
C LYS A 23 -22.59 4.90 1.25
N PRO A 24 -23.86 5.30 1.09
CA PRO A 24 -24.82 4.51 0.34
C PRO A 24 -24.30 4.38 -1.10
N ILE A 25 -24.15 3.14 -1.57
CA ILE A 25 -23.81 2.82 -2.95
C ILE A 25 -25.03 3.20 -3.81
N THR A 26 -25.13 4.48 -4.17
CA THR A 26 -25.99 4.92 -5.25
C THR A 26 -25.23 4.74 -6.55
N SER A 27 -25.88 4.12 -7.52
CA SER A 27 -25.37 3.75 -8.83
C SER A 27 -24.81 4.95 -9.61
N ALA A 28 -23.52 5.26 -9.39
CA ALA A 28 -22.68 6.03 -10.29
C ALA A 28 -21.21 5.84 -9.86
N SER A 29 -20.48 5.00 -10.61
CA SER A 29 -19.05 5.08 -10.92
C SER A 29 -18.23 6.18 -10.20
N SER A 30 -17.94 6.02 -8.92
CA SER A 30 -16.85 6.74 -8.27
C SER A 30 -16.12 5.76 -7.39
N SER A 31 -14.99 5.24 -7.89
CA SER A 31 -14.06 4.47 -7.08
C SER A 31 -13.79 5.25 -5.78
N PRO A 32 -13.90 4.62 -4.61
CA PRO A 32 -13.59 5.28 -3.35
C PRO A 32 -12.20 5.89 -3.44
N THR A 33 -12.12 7.22 -3.34
CA THR A 33 -10.85 7.94 -3.35
C THR A 33 -10.32 7.92 -1.93
N LEU A 34 -9.33 7.08 -1.67
CA LEU A 34 -8.55 7.11 -0.42
C LEU A 34 -7.91 8.51 -0.31
N ALA A 35 -8.13 9.21 0.80
CA ALA A 35 -7.49 10.49 1.06
C ALA A 35 -6.14 10.25 1.76
N PRO A 36 -5.04 10.97 1.40
CA PRO A 36 -3.73 10.77 1.99
C PRO A 36 -3.73 10.82 3.53
N GLU A 37 -4.54 11.69 4.12
CA GLU A 37 -4.64 11.85 5.57
C GLU A 37 -5.11 10.57 6.29
N GLN A 38 -5.77 9.65 5.57
CA GLN A 38 -6.21 8.35 6.11
C GLN A 38 -5.06 7.34 6.21
N LEU A 39 -3.99 7.52 5.44
CA LEU A 39 -2.79 6.69 5.50
C LEU A 39 -1.69 7.29 6.36
N ALA A 40 -1.72 8.61 6.57
CA ALA A 40 -0.77 9.29 7.42
C ALA A 40 -0.78 8.72 8.85
N GLY A 41 0.40 8.44 9.39
CA GLY A 41 0.58 7.87 10.71
C GLY A 41 1.78 6.93 10.79
N GLN A 42 2.00 6.40 11.99
CA GLN A 42 2.99 5.36 12.23
C GLN A 42 2.29 4.01 12.38
N TRP A 43 2.64 3.04 11.53
CA TRP A 43 2.18 1.66 11.67
C TRP A 43 3.32 0.76 12.12
N LYS A 44 3.02 -0.19 12.99
CA LYS A 44 4.00 -1.09 13.60
C LYS A 44 3.56 -2.53 13.41
N HIS A 45 4.48 -3.34 12.93
CA HIS A 45 4.39 -4.78 12.82
C HIS A 45 5.57 -5.38 13.61
N PRO A 46 5.49 -6.62 14.13
CA PRO A 46 6.64 -7.26 14.79
C PRO A 46 7.94 -7.25 13.97
N ASP A 47 7.81 -7.26 12.64
CA ASP A 47 8.95 -7.35 11.71
C ASP A 47 9.36 -6.02 11.06
N TRP A 48 8.59 -4.94 11.22
CA TRP A 48 8.89 -3.63 10.63
C TRP A 48 8.01 -2.52 11.21
N SER A 49 8.40 -1.27 11.04
CA SER A 49 7.53 -0.11 11.27
C SER A 49 7.61 0.83 10.08
N VAL A 50 6.47 1.40 9.72
CA VAL A 50 6.36 2.38 8.64
C VAL A 50 5.81 3.69 9.19
N PHE A 51 6.29 4.80 8.66
CA PHE A 51 5.74 6.12 8.91
C PHE A 51 5.40 6.75 7.58
N PHE A 52 4.12 7.07 7.42
CA PHE A 52 3.59 7.87 6.33
C PHE A 52 3.28 9.25 6.89
N ASP A 53 3.86 10.31 6.34
CA ASP A 53 3.46 11.67 6.73
C ASP A 53 2.46 12.27 5.73
N GLY A 54 1.80 13.36 6.15
CA GLY A 54 0.90 14.12 5.29
C GLY A 54 1.58 14.91 4.17
N PHE A 55 2.92 14.86 4.05
CA PHE A 55 3.72 15.49 3.02
C PHE A 55 4.29 14.48 2.01
N HIS A 56 3.66 13.30 1.91
CA HIS A 56 4.01 12.25 0.96
C HIS A 56 5.37 11.61 1.22
N PHE A 57 5.90 11.70 2.44
CA PHE A 57 7.14 11.04 2.86
C PHE A 57 6.86 9.68 3.52
N LEU A 58 7.74 8.74 3.23
CA LEU A 58 7.72 7.35 3.70
C LEU A 58 9.04 7.06 4.42
N GLU A 59 8.97 6.56 5.65
CA GLU A 59 10.11 5.95 6.34
C GLU A 59 9.75 4.52 6.77
N VAL A 60 10.62 3.56 6.50
CA VAL A 60 10.50 2.16 6.93
C VAL A 60 11.69 1.82 7.81
N ARG A 61 11.44 1.16 8.94
CA ARG A 61 12.47 0.64 9.85
C ARG A 61 12.22 -0.84 10.15
N TRP A 62 13.29 -1.63 10.17
CA TRP A 62 13.25 -3.05 10.53
C TRP A 62 13.93 -3.28 11.90
N PRO A 63 13.53 -4.31 12.67
CA PRO A 63 14.12 -4.62 13.99
C PRO A 63 15.62 -4.88 13.94
N ASN A 64 16.14 -5.34 12.81
CA ASN A 64 17.57 -5.58 12.60
C ASN A 64 18.39 -4.29 12.35
N GLY A 65 17.79 -3.11 12.49
CA GLY A 65 18.44 -1.82 12.24
C GLY A 65 18.40 -1.37 10.78
N GLY A 66 17.81 -2.17 9.89
CA GLY A 66 17.54 -1.77 8.51
C GLY A 66 16.63 -0.55 8.41
N GLN A 67 16.86 0.31 7.43
CA GLN A 67 16.07 1.52 7.20
C GLN A 67 15.87 1.74 5.70
N ALA A 68 14.71 2.27 5.31
CA ALA A 68 14.46 2.76 3.96
C ALA A 68 13.65 4.05 4.03
N CYS A 69 13.89 4.96 3.09
CA CYS A 69 13.16 6.22 3.01
C CYS A 69 12.69 6.46 1.59
N GLY A 70 11.62 7.23 1.45
CA GLY A 70 11.12 7.59 0.15
C GLY A 70 9.84 8.41 0.19
N ALA A 71 9.00 8.18 -0.80
CA ALA A 71 7.76 8.90 -1.00
C ALA A 71 6.59 7.97 -1.28
N TRP A 72 5.39 8.46 -0.98
CA TRP A 72 4.15 7.77 -1.26
C TRP A 72 3.08 8.77 -1.69
N PHE A 73 2.17 8.38 -2.57
CA PHE A 73 1.02 9.22 -2.92
C PHE A 73 -0.11 8.38 -3.48
N ILE A 74 -1.31 8.97 -3.52
CA ILE A 74 -2.50 8.36 -4.08
C ILE A 74 -2.84 9.08 -5.38
N ASP A 75 -2.99 8.33 -6.47
CA ASP A 75 -3.38 8.86 -7.77
C ASP A 75 -4.42 7.95 -8.42
N GLY A 76 -5.58 8.50 -8.77
CA GLY A 76 -6.66 7.76 -9.45
C GLY A 76 -7.13 6.48 -8.74
N GLY A 77 -7.05 6.42 -7.40
CA GLY A 77 -7.38 5.22 -6.61
C GLY A 77 -6.24 4.19 -6.50
N SER A 78 -5.05 4.53 -7.02
CA SER A 78 -3.84 3.72 -6.88
C SER A 78 -2.93 4.32 -5.81
N VAL A 79 -2.23 3.47 -5.06
CA VAL A 79 -1.16 3.90 -4.14
C VAL A 79 0.18 3.67 -4.81
N ILE A 80 0.97 4.73 -4.90
CA ILE A 80 2.30 4.68 -5.48
C ILE A 80 3.30 4.80 -4.34
N LEU A 81 4.18 3.81 -4.21
CA LEU A 81 5.23 3.75 -3.20
C LEU A 81 6.58 3.77 -3.89
N SER A 82 7.48 4.63 -3.45
CA SER A 82 8.85 4.65 -3.94
C SER A 82 9.81 4.82 -2.78
N TYR A 83 10.77 3.91 -2.61
CA TYR A 83 11.74 4.00 -1.52
C TYR A 83 13.13 3.50 -1.91
N VAL A 84 14.14 3.93 -1.17
CA VAL A 84 15.53 3.51 -1.29
C VAL A 84 15.96 2.95 0.06
N TYR A 85 16.56 1.76 0.06
CA TYR A 85 17.13 1.20 1.29
C TYR A 85 18.41 1.97 1.66
N LYS A 86 18.60 2.22 2.94
CA LYS A 86 19.77 2.97 3.43
C LYS A 86 21.05 2.22 3.08
N GLY A 87 21.95 2.90 2.37
CA GLY A 87 23.20 2.31 1.89
C GLY A 87 23.08 1.66 0.51
N GLU A 88 21.89 1.63 -0.09
CA GLU A 88 21.70 1.24 -1.48
C GLU A 88 21.53 2.47 -2.38
N ALA A 89 21.98 2.34 -3.63
CA ALA A 89 21.74 3.35 -4.66
C ALA A 89 20.45 3.07 -5.46
N ARG A 90 19.86 1.88 -5.30
CA ARG A 90 18.71 1.44 -6.09
C ARG A 90 17.41 1.90 -5.44
N ARG A 91 16.60 2.60 -6.24
CA ARG A 91 15.22 2.93 -5.91
C ARG A 91 14.31 1.77 -6.28
N ASN A 92 13.40 1.44 -5.38
CA ASN A 92 12.30 0.52 -5.60
C ASN A 92 11.01 1.32 -5.72
N THR A 93 10.19 1.04 -6.73
CA THR A 93 8.95 1.76 -7.01
C THR A 93 7.85 0.77 -7.34
N PHE A 94 6.72 0.90 -6.65
CA PHE A 94 5.55 0.04 -6.76
C PHE A 94 4.31 0.88 -7.00
N ILE A 95 3.44 0.42 -7.89
CA ILE A 95 2.09 0.95 -8.08
C ILE A 95 1.11 -0.13 -7.63
N ILE A 96 0.20 0.23 -6.75
CA ILE A 96 -0.78 -0.67 -6.17
C ILE A 96 -2.15 -0.18 -6.61
N GLU A 97 -2.85 -0.97 -7.42
CA GLU A 97 -4.20 -0.72 -7.91
C GLU A 97 -5.16 -1.65 -7.15
N VAL A 98 -6.17 -1.09 -6.47
CA VAL A 98 -7.27 -1.90 -5.89
C VAL A 98 -8.27 -2.18 -7.00
N LEU A 99 -8.43 -3.44 -7.40
CA LEU A 99 -9.31 -3.81 -8.51
C LEU A 99 -10.76 -3.97 -8.05
N GLU A 100 -10.97 -4.71 -6.96
CA GLU A 100 -12.30 -4.99 -6.42
C GLU A 100 -12.24 -5.05 -4.89
N SER A 101 -12.98 -4.16 -4.22
CA SER A 101 -12.96 -4.03 -2.75
C SER A 101 -13.71 -5.14 -2.02
N GLY A 102 -14.62 -5.85 -2.69
CA GLY A 102 -15.39 -6.96 -2.12
C GLY A 102 -14.74 -8.33 -2.30
N GLU A 103 -13.94 -8.51 -3.36
CA GLU A 103 -13.19 -9.75 -3.63
C GLU A 103 -11.73 -9.65 -3.18
N GLU A 104 -11.32 -8.52 -2.59
CA GLU A 104 -9.96 -8.26 -2.10
C GLU A 104 -8.90 -8.60 -3.16
N ARG A 105 -9.08 -8.05 -4.37
CA ARG A 105 -8.17 -8.25 -5.50
C ARG A 105 -7.33 -7.00 -5.73
N LEU A 106 -6.02 -7.19 -5.82
CA LEU A 106 -5.04 -6.13 -5.99
C LEU A 106 -4.15 -6.40 -7.19
N LYS A 107 -3.70 -5.35 -7.83
CA LYS A 107 -2.66 -5.42 -8.85
C LYS A 107 -1.47 -4.58 -8.42
N ILE A 108 -0.32 -5.24 -8.32
CA ILE A 108 0.96 -4.63 -8.00
C ILE A 108 1.79 -4.57 -9.26
N ARG A 109 2.30 -3.38 -9.56
CA ARG A 109 3.30 -3.18 -10.60
C ARG A 109 4.61 -2.75 -9.94
N ASP A 110 5.58 -3.64 -9.93
CA ASP A 110 6.96 -3.32 -9.58
C ASP A 110 7.65 -2.71 -10.80
N ILE A 111 7.76 -1.39 -10.80
CA ILE A 111 8.39 -0.62 -11.88
C ILE A 111 9.89 -0.88 -11.93
N SER A 112 10.51 -1.16 -10.79
CA SER A 112 11.96 -1.28 -10.67
C SER A 112 12.48 -2.61 -11.22
N ASN A 113 11.64 -3.63 -11.24
CA ASN A 113 11.92 -4.94 -11.82
C ASN A 113 11.11 -5.22 -13.10
N ASN A 114 10.30 -4.27 -13.58
CA ASN A 114 9.37 -4.45 -14.70
C ASN A 114 8.47 -5.69 -14.54
N LYS A 115 7.99 -5.93 -13.31
CA LYS A 115 7.15 -7.07 -12.95
C LYS A 115 5.73 -6.57 -12.66
N VAL A 116 4.73 -7.31 -13.14
CA VAL A 116 3.32 -7.11 -12.77
C VAL A 116 2.84 -8.38 -12.09
N GLU A 117 2.16 -8.21 -10.97
CA GLU A 117 1.60 -9.29 -10.17
C GLU A 117 0.18 -8.91 -9.77
N VAL A 118 -0.76 -9.82 -9.98
CA VAL A 118 -2.13 -9.68 -9.49
C VAL A 118 -2.22 -10.61 -8.30
N LEU A 119 -2.53 -10.06 -7.13
CA LEU A 119 -2.70 -10.81 -5.91
C LEU A 119 -4.18 -10.87 -5.58
N GLU A 120 -4.65 -12.06 -5.26
CA GLU A 120 -5.99 -12.29 -4.77
C GLU A 120 -5.90 -12.73 -3.32
N ARG A 121 -6.77 -12.19 -2.46
CA ARG A 121 -6.79 -12.68 -1.08
C ARG A 121 -7.39 -14.08 -1.08
N VAL A 122 -6.58 -15.05 -0.67
CA VAL A 122 -7.01 -16.43 -0.51
C VAL A 122 -7.96 -16.49 0.70
N LYS A 123 -8.87 -17.48 0.73
CA LYS A 123 -9.86 -17.66 1.80
C LYS A 123 -9.30 -17.67 3.23
N ASP A 124 -8.01 -17.89 3.39
CA ASP A 124 -7.31 -17.93 4.68
C ASP A 124 -6.67 -16.58 5.07
N GLY A 125 -6.93 -15.51 4.31
CA GLY A 125 -6.46 -14.16 4.58
C GLY A 125 -5.07 -13.83 4.03
N GLU A 126 -4.39 -14.80 3.42
CA GLU A 126 -3.08 -14.62 2.78
C GLU A 126 -3.20 -14.15 1.32
N TRP A 127 -2.20 -13.39 0.86
CA TRP A 127 -2.08 -12.96 -0.54
C TRP A 127 -1.37 -14.02 -1.38
N GLY A 128 -2.09 -14.59 -2.35
CA GLY A 128 -1.61 -15.62 -3.27
C GLY A 128 -1.79 -15.28 -4.74
#